data_AF-L1MCN2-F1
#
_entry.id   AF-L1MCN2-F1
#
_cell.length_a   1.000
_cell.length_b   1.000
_cell.length_c   1.000
_cell.angle_alpha   90.00
_cell.angle_beta   90.00
_cell.angle_gamma   90.00
#
_symmetry.space_group_name_H-M   'P 1'
#
loop_
_entity.id
_entity.type
_entity.pdbx_description
1 polymer ?
#
loop_
_entity_poly.entity_id
_entity_poly.type
_entity_poly.pdbx_seq_one_letter_code
_entity_poly.pdbx_strand_id
1 'polypeptide(L)'
;MKPIFTSDRRVRIIQYALFGVFIFHFTAVLHAEDLLVWALGVTPTLTRQYLLAHPQFIGGITTLLFLPVFIWTNERWKWVSRFGSNLRQFTAIFLTFFCLGIIIPADEQKTLERQTARLFAIGLKDKAFKVGSNYPFTTANLQALRLQSLGTNSRIGNHLFEQPLHYYNAQQRHTALQQLSNPVTQGGLNYAEQPTRIQPEQLYISALLEGNLTLFARELPNYYFKQLPPSQVPLFYRQALLLYMRLNTRPIINFADDATEANYRDFMEQQRKLRQQYPPTGNEPYSISEKNKMSFFFGNTYWYYYFYEVPHS
;
A
#
# COMPACT_ATOMS: atom_id res chain seq x y z
N MET A 1 3.84 -33.09 57.57
CA MET A 1 4.54 -32.40 56.47
C MET A 1 3.62 -32.41 55.24
N LYS A 2 3.15 -31.24 54.78
CA LYS A 2 2.44 -31.12 53.50
C LYS A 2 3.47 -31.22 52.36
N PRO A 3 3.22 -31.98 51.28
CA PRO A 3 4.19 -32.09 50.19
C PRO A 3 4.28 -30.75 49.45
N ILE A 4 5.52 -30.25 49.33
CA ILE A 4 5.87 -28.90 48.86
C ILE A 4 5.86 -28.78 47.32
N PHE A 5 5.62 -29.85 46.55
CA PHE A 5 5.70 -29.78 45.09
C PHE A 5 4.45 -30.32 44.38
N THR A 6 3.51 -29.41 44.07
CA THR A 6 2.57 -29.57 42.96
C THR A 6 3.19 -28.96 41.69
N SER A 7 4.24 -29.61 41.17
CA SER A 7 5.00 -29.19 39.98
C SER A 7 4.11 -29.04 38.73
N ASP A 8 3.20 -29.99 38.52
CA ASP A 8 2.34 -30.08 37.33
C ASP A 8 1.33 -28.94 37.15
N ARG A 9 1.02 -28.21 38.23
CA ARG A 9 0.06 -27.10 38.18
C ARG A 9 0.73 -25.80 37.77
N ARG A 10 1.99 -25.58 38.18
CA ARG A 10 2.78 -24.39 37.83
C ARG A 10 3.24 -24.42 36.37
N VAL A 11 3.65 -25.59 35.86
CA VAL A 11 4.11 -25.75 34.47
C VAL A 11 3.00 -25.42 33.46
N ARG A 12 1.77 -25.87 33.71
CA ARG A 12 0.61 -25.57 32.84
C ARG A 12 0.22 -24.09 32.86
N ILE A 13 0.30 -23.42 34.01
CA ILE A 13 0.01 -21.98 34.13
C ILE A 13 1.00 -21.15 33.31
N ILE A 14 2.28 -21.52 33.31
CA ILE A 14 3.31 -20.84 32.51
C ILE A 14 3.01 -21.00 31.01
N GLN A 15 2.58 -22.17 30.55
CA GLN A 15 2.24 -22.39 29.14
C GLN A 15 1.05 -21.52 28.68
N TYR A 16 -0.02 -21.43 29.49
CA TYR A 16 -1.16 -20.56 29.15
C TYR A 16 -0.81 -19.08 29.22
N ALA A 17 0.02 -18.68 30.19
CA ALA A 17 0.51 -17.30 30.28
C ALA A 17 1.39 -16.93 29.07
N LEU A 18 2.31 -17.81 28.66
CA LEU A 18 3.15 -17.61 27.48
C LEU A 18 2.33 -17.60 26.19
N PHE A 19 1.31 -18.45 26.07
CA PHE A 19 0.40 -18.46 24.94
C PHE A 19 -0.44 -17.16 24.88
N GLY A 20 -0.92 -16.68 26.03
CA GLY A 20 -1.56 -15.37 26.12
C GLY A 20 -0.62 -14.23 25.71
N VAL A 21 0.62 -14.22 26.20
CA VAL A 21 1.63 -13.22 25.81
C VAL A 21 1.94 -13.29 24.31
N PHE A 22 2.04 -14.48 23.73
CA PHE A 22 2.24 -14.67 22.31
C PHE A 22 1.08 -14.09 21.49
N ILE A 23 -0.16 -14.41 21.85
CA ILE A 23 -1.35 -13.88 21.17
C ILE A 23 -1.42 -12.35 21.32
N PHE A 24 -1.20 -11.82 22.53
CA PHE A 24 -1.20 -10.38 22.76
C PHE A 24 -0.15 -9.69 21.89
N HIS A 25 1.08 -10.21 21.88
CA HIS A 25 2.15 -9.67 21.07
C HIS A 25 1.79 -9.72 19.59
N PHE A 26 1.22 -10.83 19.13
CA PHE A 26 0.76 -10.99 17.75
C PHE A 26 -0.33 -9.97 17.38
N THR A 27 -1.36 -9.79 18.20
CA THR A 27 -2.43 -8.80 17.97
C THR A 27 -1.90 -7.37 17.98
N ALA A 28 -0.98 -7.04 18.90
CA ALA A 28 -0.37 -5.72 18.95
C ALA A 28 0.56 -5.46 17.75
N VAL A 29 1.20 -6.50 17.22
CA VAL A 29 1.95 -6.42 15.95
C VAL A 29 1.00 -6.22 14.77
N LEU A 30 -0.16 -6.90 14.76
CA LEU A 30 -1.16 -6.77 13.71
C LEU A 30 -1.78 -5.37 13.66
N HIS A 31 -2.00 -4.75 14.83
CA HIS A 31 -2.50 -3.38 14.96
C HIS A 31 -1.38 -2.34 15.19
N ALA A 32 -0.13 -2.67 14.87
CA ALA A 32 1.01 -1.81 15.22
C ALA A 32 0.92 -0.42 14.59
N GLU A 33 0.40 -0.30 13.37
CA GLU A 33 0.22 1.00 12.71
C GLU A 33 -0.88 1.85 13.39
N ASP A 34 -1.98 1.23 13.80
CA ASP A 34 -3.08 1.92 14.50
C ASP A 34 -2.63 2.40 15.89
N LEU A 35 -1.93 1.52 16.61
CA LEU A 35 -1.38 1.82 17.93
C LEU A 35 -0.28 2.89 17.84
N LEU A 36 0.50 2.92 16.77
CA LEU A 36 1.49 3.97 16.51
C LEU A 36 0.82 5.33 16.35
N VAL A 37 -0.27 5.42 15.58
CA VAL A 37 -1.01 6.68 15.41
C VAL A 37 -1.59 7.15 16.74
N TRP A 38 -2.12 6.24 17.55
CA TRP A 38 -2.59 6.57 18.90
C TRP A 38 -1.44 7.08 19.78
N ALA A 39 -0.30 6.39 19.79
CA ALA A 39 0.88 6.78 20.56
C ALA A 39 1.46 8.15 20.13
N LEU A 40 1.37 8.49 18.84
CA LEU A 40 1.72 9.81 18.32
C LEU A 40 0.79 10.92 18.85
N GLY A 41 -0.49 10.61 19.10
CA GLY A 41 -1.43 11.56 19.70
C GLY A 41 -1.17 11.82 21.19
N VAL A 42 -0.72 10.81 21.93
CA VAL A 42 -0.49 10.92 23.39
C VAL A 42 0.94 11.37 23.72
N THR A 43 1.94 10.79 23.07
CA THR A 43 3.38 11.01 23.33
C THR A 43 4.16 11.21 22.03
N PRO A 44 3.97 12.34 21.32
CA PRO A 44 4.52 12.56 19.98
C PRO A 44 6.05 12.46 19.90
N THR A 45 6.76 13.08 20.83
CA THR A 45 8.24 13.16 20.82
C THR A 45 8.89 11.79 21.00
N LEU A 46 8.47 11.04 22.02
CA LEU A 46 8.97 9.69 22.29
C LEU A 46 8.65 8.73 21.13
N THR A 47 7.43 8.82 20.61
CA THR A 47 6.97 7.93 19.55
C THR A 47 7.75 8.14 18.26
N ARG A 48 8.02 9.39 17.87
CA ARG A 48 8.83 9.67 16.67
C ARG A 48 10.27 9.22 16.81
N GLN A 49 10.86 9.39 17.99
CA GLN A 49 12.26 9.05 18.24
C GLN A 49 12.51 7.54 18.26
N TYR A 50 11.62 6.75 18.87
CA TYR A 50 11.88 5.33 19.16
C TYR A 50 10.96 4.34 18.44
N LEU A 51 9.72 4.72 18.12
CA LEU A 51 8.70 3.78 17.63
C LEU A 51 8.41 3.91 16.14
N LEU A 52 8.73 5.04 15.51
CA LEU A 52 8.40 5.31 14.11
C LEU A 52 9.06 4.33 13.13
N ALA A 53 10.31 3.94 13.37
CA ALA A 53 10.99 2.94 12.54
C ALA A 53 10.49 1.51 12.80
N HIS A 54 10.04 1.23 14.02
CA HIS A 54 9.79 -0.11 14.54
C HIS A 54 8.52 -0.17 15.41
N PRO A 55 7.32 0.01 14.81
CA PRO A 55 6.07 0.06 15.55
C PRO A 55 5.72 -1.28 16.21
N GLN A 56 6.28 -2.40 15.74
CA GLN A 56 6.16 -3.69 16.39
C GLN A 56 6.65 -3.70 17.85
N PHE A 57 7.54 -2.77 18.24
CA PHE A 57 7.96 -2.64 19.64
C PHE A 57 6.84 -2.17 20.56
N ILE A 58 5.78 -1.55 20.03
CA ILE A 58 4.60 -1.19 20.82
C ILE A 58 3.99 -2.45 21.44
N GLY A 59 3.94 -3.56 20.69
CA GLY A 59 3.49 -4.85 21.22
C GLY A 59 4.37 -5.38 22.36
N GLY A 60 5.70 -5.20 22.27
CA GLY A 60 6.62 -5.60 23.34
C GLY A 60 6.53 -4.71 24.59
N ILE A 61 6.35 -3.40 24.42
CA ILE A 61 6.21 -2.47 25.55
C ILE A 61 4.88 -2.70 26.26
N THR A 62 3.81 -2.88 25.50
CA THR A 62 2.48 -3.13 26.05
C THR A 62 2.41 -4.48 26.77
N THR A 63 3.03 -5.56 26.26
CA THR A 63 3.12 -6.82 27.02
C THR A 63 3.85 -6.63 28.36
N LEU A 64 4.98 -5.93 28.36
CA LEU A 64 5.77 -5.69 29.58
C LEU A 64 4.99 -4.88 30.63
N LEU A 65 4.14 -3.94 30.21
CA LEU A 65 3.34 -3.11 31.12
C LEU A 65 2.08 -3.82 31.64
N PHE A 66 1.36 -4.56 30.78
CA PHE A 66 0.10 -5.19 31.17
C PHE A 66 0.31 -6.52 31.92
N LEU A 67 1.40 -7.24 31.68
CA LEU A 67 1.67 -8.52 32.32
C LEU A 67 1.70 -8.44 33.87
N PRO A 68 2.37 -7.46 34.50
CA PRO A 68 2.29 -7.26 35.95
C PRO A 68 0.87 -6.96 36.46
N VAL A 69 0.09 -6.17 35.69
CA VAL A 69 -1.30 -5.83 36.04
C VAL A 69 -2.20 -7.06 35.97
N PHE A 70 -2.02 -7.92 34.97
CA PHE A 70 -2.72 -9.20 34.88
C PHE A 70 -2.40 -10.15 36.04
N ILE A 71 -1.12 -10.23 36.43
CA ILE A 71 -0.71 -11.02 37.58
C ILE A 71 -1.38 -10.49 38.86
N TRP A 72 -1.37 -9.17 39.06
CA TRP A 72 -1.96 -8.53 40.24
C TRP A 72 -3.49 -8.63 40.32
N THR A 73 -4.20 -8.42 39.21
CA THR A 73 -5.67 -8.51 39.16
C THR A 73 -6.18 -9.94 39.39
N ASN A 74 -5.45 -10.95 38.90
CA ASN A 74 -5.76 -12.36 39.13
C ASN A 74 -5.75 -12.74 40.62
N GLU A 75 -4.88 -12.12 41.43
CA GLU A 75 -4.83 -12.37 42.88
C GLU A 75 -6.02 -11.74 43.63
N ARG A 76 -6.65 -10.69 43.09
CA ARG A 76 -7.68 -9.90 43.78
C ARG A 76 -9.12 -10.26 43.43
N TRP A 77 -9.38 -10.90 42.30
CA TRP A 77 -10.74 -11.35 42.01
C TRP A 77 -11.12 -12.49 42.96
N LYS A 78 -11.97 -12.22 43.95
CA LYS A 78 -12.54 -13.24 44.85
C LYS A 78 -13.91 -13.76 44.39
N TRP A 79 -14.66 -12.98 43.60
CA TRP A 79 -16.04 -13.28 43.19
C TRP A 79 -16.17 -14.46 42.20
N VAL A 80 -15.20 -14.62 41.30
CA VAL A 80 -15.14 -15.73 40.31
C VAL A 80 -14.48 -17.01 40.91
N SER A 81 -14.22 -17.07 42.22
CA SER A 81 -13.39 -18.12 42.88
C SER A 81 -14.01 -19.52 42.83
N ARG A 82 -15.28 -19.61 42.46
CA ARG A 82 -15.99 -20.85 42.18
C ARG A 82 -15.46 -21.57 40.93
N PHE A 83 -14.87 -20.83 39.99
CA PHE A 83 -14.21 -21.40 38.82
C PHE A 83 -12.73 -21.66 39.15
N GLY A 84 -12.20 -22.81 38.72
CA GLY A 84 -10.80 -23.16 38.97
C GLY A 84 -9.83 -22.09 38.45
N SER A 85 -8.72 -21.85 39.17
CA SER A 85 -7.72 -20.79 38.86
C SER A 85 -7.35 -20.65 37.37
N ASN A 86 -7.21 -21.76 36.65
CA ASN A 86 -6.88 -21.77 35.22
C ASN A 86 -7.99 -21.17 34.34
N LEU A 87 -9.26 -21.47 34.64
CA LEU A 87 -10.39 -20.99 33.84
C LEU A 87 -10.57 -19.48 34.01
N ARG A 88 -10.32 -18.94 35.21
CA ARG A 88 -10.38 -17.50 35.49
C ARG A 88 -9.33 -16.72 34.70
N GLN A 89 -8.10 -17.23 34.66
CA GLN A 89 -7.02 -16.65 33.86
C GLN A 89 -7.35 -16.69 32.37
N PHE A 90 -7.85 -17.84 31.89
CA PHE A 90 -8.26 -17.97 30.50
C PHE A 90 -9.38 -16.99 30.13
N THR A 91 -10.41 -16.84 30.96
CA THR A 91 -11.52 -15.91 30.70
C THR A 91 -11.07 -14.44 30.75
N ALA A 92 -10.16 -14.06 31.66
CA ALA A 92 -9.63 -12.70 31.75
C ALA A 92 -8.78 -12.32 30.52
N ILE A 93 -7.91 -13.26 30.11
CA ILE A 93 -7.09 -13.16 28.92
C ILE A 93 -7.98 -13.07 27.67
N PHE A 94 -8.96 -13.98 27.54
CA PHE A 94 -9.92 -14.00 26.44
C PHE A 94 -10.75 -12.71 26.35
N LEU A 95 -11.28 -12.20 27.48
CA LEU A 95 -12.05 -10.95 27.49
C LEU A 95 -11.21 -9.75 27.08
N THR A 96 -9.94 -9.70 27.52
CA THR A 96 -9.07 -8.59 27.11
C THR A 96 -8.74 -8.66 25.62
N PHE A 97 -8.55 -9.86 25.05
CA PHE A 97 -8.38 -10.04 23.61
C PHE A 97 -9.64 -9.74 22.81
N PHE A 98 -10.80 -10.16 23.31
CA PHE A 98 -12.08 -9.87 22.70
C PHE A 98 -12.32 -8.35 22.66
N CYS A 99 -12.01 -7.64 23.76
CA CYS A 99 -12.07 -6.19 23.79
C CYS A 99 -11.06 -5.57 22.82
N LEU A 100 -9.79 -5.97 22.82
CA LEU A 100 -8.78 -5.40 21.91
C LEU A 100 -9.10 -5.64 20.43
N GLY A 101 -9.52 -6.86 20.06
CA GLY A 101 -9.87 -7.22 18.70
C GLY A 101 -11.18 -6.60 18.19
N ILE A 102 -12.09 -6.22 19.09
CA ILE A 102 -13.33 -5.51 18.73
C ILE A 102 -13.11 -3.99 18.68
N ILE A 103 -12.28 -3.45 19.58
CA ILE A 103 -12.06 -2.01 19.70
C ILE A 103 -11.24 -1.46 18.52
N ILE A 104 -10.32 -2.25 17.95
CA ILE A 104 -9.49 -1.80 16.82
C ILE A 104 -10.03 -2.45 15.52
N PRO A 105 -10.84 -1.75 14.72
CA PRO A 105 -11.28 -2.28 13.44
C PRO A 105 -10.07 -2.49 12.53
N ALA A 106 -9.82 -3.74 12.14
CA ALA A 106 -8.77 -4.06 11.18
C ALA A 106 -9.24 -3.66 9.78
N ASP A 107 -8.70 -2.56 9.27
CA ASP A 107 -8.90 -2.10 7.90
C ASP A 107 -7.56 -2.25 7.16
N GLU A 108 -7.42 -3.34 6.40
CA GLU A 108 -6.17 -3.68 5.71
C GLU A 108 -5.72 -2.57 4.76
N GLN A 109 -6.65 -1.88 4.09
CA GLN A 109 -6.31 -0.79 3.18
C GLN A 109 -5.69 0.39 3.93
N LYS A 110 -6.28 0.79 5.06
CA LYS A 110 -5.72 1.86 5.90
C LYS A 110 -4.39 1.46 6.52
N THR A 111 -4.21 0.20 6.91
CA THR A 111 -2.92 -0.30 7.40
C THR A 111 -1.84 -0.15 6.34
N LEU A 112 -2.13 -0.51 5.08
CA LEU A 112 -1.21 -0.34 3.97
C LEU A 112 -0.89 1.13 3.68
N GLU A 113 -1.88 2.03 3.72
CA GLU A 113 -1.68 3.47 3.56
C GLU A 113 -0.77 4.03 4.66
N ARG A 114 -1.06 3.70 5.93
CA ARG A 114 -0.30 4.14 7.10
C ARG A 114 1.14 3.63 7.06
N GLN A 115 1.32 2.35 6.78
CA GLN A 115 2.64 1.73 6.65
C GLN A 115 3.45 2.40 5.53
N THR A 116 2.84 2.62 4.38
CA THR A 116 3.50 3.27 3.23
C THR A 116 3.92 4.69 3.57
N ALA A 117 3.01 5.47 4.15
CA ALA A 117 3.27 6.85 4.54
C ALA A 117 4.36 6.97 5.62
N ARG A 118 4.35 6.07 6.61
CA ARG A 118 5.40 5.97 7.62
C ARG A 118 6.76 5.68 7.01
N LEU A 119 6.85 4.66 6.15
CA LEU A 119 8.09 4.29 5.45
C LEU A 119 8.60 5.43 4.56
N PHE A 120 7.69 6.16 3.92
CA PHE A 120 8.01 7.36 3.15
C PHE A 120 8.58 8.47 4.04
N ALA A 121 7.95 8.76 5.18
CA ALA A 121 8.39 9.79 6.12
C ALA A 121 9.78 9.52 6.73
N ILE A 122 10.12 8.24 7.00
CA ILE A 122 11.46 7.87 7.47
C ILE A 122 12.51 7.78 6.34
N GLY A 123 12.14 8.09 5.09
CA GLY A 123 13.04 8.10 3.95
C GLY A 123 13.28 6.74 3.27
N LEU A 124 12.63 5.66 3.71
CA LEU A 124 12.73 4.33 3.10
C LEU A 124 11.82 4.18 1.87
N LYS A 125 12.05 5.03 0.87
CA LYS A 125 11.21 5.18 -0.33
C LYS A 125 11.02 3.88 -1.11
N ASP A 126 12.08 3.08 -1.27
CA ASP A 126 11.98 1.81 -2.02
C ASP A 126 11.11 0.77 -1.31
N LYS A 127 11.13 0.76 0.03
CA LYS A 127 10.24 -0.11 0.81
C LYS A 127 8.81 0.41 0.72
N ALA A 128 8.61 1.72 0.84
CA ALA A 128 7.30 2.36 0.70
C ALA A 128 6.67 2.04 -0.66
N PHE A 129 7.42 2.13 -1.75
CA PHE A 129 6.93 1.78 -3.09
C PHE A 129 6.39 0.33 -3.16
N LYS A 130 7.05 -0.62 -2.51
CA LYS A 130 6.71 -2.05 -2.55
C LYS A 130 5.61 -2.46 -1.56
N VAL A 131 5.21 -1.61 -0.61
CA VAL A 131 4.15 -1.96 0.34
C VAL A 131 2.88 -2.28 -0.41
N GLY A 132 2.25 -3.41 -0.09
CA GLY A 132 0.99 -3.79 -0.70
C GLY A 132 1.12 -4.34 -2.13
N SER A 133 2.32 -4.64 -2.64
CA SER A 133 2.50 -5.12 -4.03
C SER A 133 1.83 -6.47 -4.30
N ASN A 134 1.63 -7.27 -3.26
CA ASN A 134 1.03 -8.59 -3.34
C ASN A 134 -0.50 -8.56 -3.12
N TYR A 135 -1.07 -7.39 -2.89
CA TYR A 135 -2.47 -7.23 -2.56
C TYR A 135 -3.27 -6.78 -3.78
N PRO A 136 -4.49 -7.34 -3.96
CA PRO A 136 -5.31 -7.00 -5.10
C PRO A 136 -5.96 -5.60 -4.98
N PHE A 137 -5.86 -4.96 -3.81
CA PHE A 137 -6.54 -3.72 -3.50
C PHE A 137 -5.56 -2.55 -3.54
N THR A 138 -5.97 -1.46 -4.19
CA THR A 138 -5.26 -0.19 -4.17
C THR A 138 -6.23 0.89 -3.71
N THR A 139 -5.73 2.01 -3.19
CA THR A 139 -6.51 3.21 -2.87
C THR A 139 -5.85 4.42 -3.52
N ALA A 140 -6.58 5.52 -3.70
CA ALA A 140 -6.02 6.75 -4.27
C ALA A 140 -4.85 7.28 -3.42
N ASN A 141 -4.94 7.18 -2.09
CA ASN A 141 -3.87 7.51 -1.15
C ASN A 141 -2.64 6.63 -1.35
N LEU A 142 -2.83 5.32 -1.45
CA LEU A 142 -1.72 4.38 -1.65
C LEU A 142 -1.04 4.60 -3.01
N GLN A 143 -1.81 4.86 -4.07
CA GLN A 143 -1.27 5.21 -5.38
C GLN A 143 -0.46 6.52 -5.32
N ALA A 144 -1.00 7.56 -4.68
CA ALA A 144 -0.30 8.83 -4.51
C ALA A 144 1.00 8.65 -3.72
N LEU A 145 0.99 7.91 -2.62
CA LEU A 145 2.18 7.63 -1.81
C LEU A 145 3.27 6.87 -2.60
N ARG A 146 2.88 5.88 -3.41
CA ARG A 146 3.83 5.16 -4.28
C ARG A 146 4.41 6.07 -5.34
N LEU A 147 3.60 6.96 -5.94
CA LEU A 147 4.10 7.94 -6.88
C LEU A 147 5.12 8.90 -6.22
N GLN A 148 4.81 9.38 -5.02
CA GLN A 148 5.71 10.23 -4.24
C GLN A 148 7.01 9.51 -3.85
N SER A 149 6.95 8.22 -3.56
CA SER A 149 8.14 7.43 -3.18
C SER A 149 9.10 7.20 -4.35
N LEU A 150 8.62 7.12 -5.59
CA LEU A 150 9.49 7.06 -6.78
C LEU A 150 10.35 8.34 -6.92
N GLY A 151 9.79 9.49 -6.57
CA GLY A 151 10.46 10.78 -6.32
C GLY A 151 11.20 11.45 -7.48
N THR A 152 11.65 10.70 -8.49
CA THR A 152 12.35 11.17 -9.68
C THR A 152 11.56 10.80 -10.93
N ASN A 153 11.54 11.71 -11.90
CA ASN A 153 10.76 11.54 -13.13
C ASN A 153 11.14 10.28 -13.91
N SER A 154 12.42 9.93 -13.96
CA SER A 154 12.86 8.70 -14.63
C SER A 154 12.35 7.43 -13.93
N ARG A 155 12.31 7.41 -12.59
CA ARG A 155 11.74 6.27 -11.85
C ARG A 155 10.22 6.20 -12.03
N ILE A 156 9.54 7.35 -12.04
CA ILE A 156 8.11 7.40 -12.35
C ILE A 156 7.86 6.79 -13.73
N GLY A 157 8.55 7.27 -14.77
CA GLY A 157 8.37 6.75 -16.12
C GLY A 157 8.78 5.28 -16.32
N ASN A 158 9.50 4.66 -15.38
CA ASN A 158 9.85 3.24 -15.44
C ASN A 158 8.93 2.33 -14.62
N HIS A 159 8.31 2.85 -13.56
CA HIS A 159 7.59 2.03 -12.57
C HIS A 159 6.11 2.39 -12.39
N LEU A 160 5.61 3.45 -13.04
CA LEU A 160 4.24 3.94 -12.86
C LEU A 160 3.16 2.88 -13.09
N PHE A 161 3.33 2.00 -14.09
CA PHE A 161 2.34 0.97 -14.47
C PHE A 161 2.76 -0.46 -14.10
N GLU A 162 3.76 -0.67 -13.24
CA GLU A 162 4.20 -2.02 -12.84
C GLU A 162 3.29 -2.69 -11.80
N GLN A 163 2.53 -1.89 -11.05
CA GLN A 163 1.84 -2.31 -9.82
C GLN A 163 0.39 -1.84 -9.59
N PRO A 164 -0.29 -1.06 -10.47
CA PRO A 164 -1.67 -0.70 -10.21
C PRO A 164 -2.67 -1.68 -10.83
N LEU A 165 -3.53 -2.23 -9.99
CA LEU A 165 -4.72 -3.00 -10.39
C LEU A 165 -5.91 -2.09 -10.72
N HIS A 166 -5.82 -0.81 -10.34
CA HIS A 166 -6.82 0.20 -10.61
C HIS A 166 -6.18 1.60 -10.59
N TYR A 167 -6.66 2.50 -11.45
CA TYR A 167 -6.21 3.89 -11.52
C TYR A 167 -7.36 4.82 -11.20
N TYR A 168 -7.06 5.83 -10.39
CA TYR A 168 -8.06 6.79 -9.94
C TYR A 168 -8.14 8.01 -10.86
N ASN A 169 -9.35 8.60 -10.94
CA ASN A 169 -9.56 9.81 -11.70
C ASN A 169 -8.81 11.01 -11.07
N ALA A 170 -8.72 12.12 -11.82
CA ALA A 170 -7.97 13.31 -11.40
C ALA A 170 -8.44 13.89 -10.06
N GLN A 171 -9.75 13.93 -9.82
CA GLN A 171 -10.32 14.47 -8.58
C GLN A 171 -9.93 13.63 -7.35
N GLN A 172 -10.00 12.30 -7.47
CA GLN A 172 -9.60 11.38 -6.41
C GLN A 172 -8.09 11.47 -6.13
N ARG A 173 -7.26 11.53 -7.19
CA ARG A 173 -5.81 11.71 -7.06
C ARG A 173 -5.46 13.03 -6.36
N HIS A 174 -6.12 14.12 -6.73
CA HIS A 174 -5.92 15.43 -6.09
C HIS A 174 -6.30 15.40 -4.61
N THR A 175 -7.45 14.80 -4.28
CA THR A 175 -7.90 14.64 -2.89
C THR A 175 -6.91 13.81 -2.07
N ALA A 176 -6.38 12.74 -2.64
CA ALA A 176 -5.37 11.91 -2.01
C ALA A 176 -4.09 12.70 -1.70
N LEU A 177 -3.58 13.49 -2.65
CA LEU A 177 -2.40 14.33 -2.44
C LEU A 177 -2.58 15.35 -1.29
N GLN A 178 -3.79 15.86 -1.09
CA GLN A 178 -4.10 16.71 0.07
C GLN A 178 -4.01 15.92 1.39
N GLN A 179 -4.51 14.68 1.43
CA GLN A 179 -4.42 13.82 2.61
C GLN A 179 -2.98 13.51 3.03
N LEU A 180 -2.07 13.39 2.05
CA LEU A 180 -0.63 13.19 2.31
C LEU A 180 0.03 14.38 3.02
N SER A 181 -0.56 15.57 2.94
CA SER A 181 -0.04 16.77 3.61
C SER A 181 -0.56 16.90 5.04
N ASN A 182 -1.75 16.37 5.32
CA ASN A 182 -2.42 16.46 6.61
C ASN A 182 -1.76 15.56 7.67
N PRO A 183 -1.58 16.01 8.92
CA PRO A 183 -1.03 15.20 10.00
C PRO A 183 -1.81 13.90 10.24
N VAL A 184 -1.09 12.79 10.47
CA VAL A 184 -1.72 11.49 10.72
C VAL A 184 -2.61 11.48 11.97
N THR A 185 -2.28 12.29 12.99
CA THR A 185 -3.08 12.44 14.21
C THR A 185 -4.42 13.14 13.98
N GLN A 186 -4.58 13.83 12.84
CA GLN A 186 -5.82 14.49 12.41
C GLN A 186 -6.57 13.68 11.34
N GLY A 187 -6.17 12.43 11.10
CA GLY A 187 -6.76 11.56 10.09
C GLY A 187 -6.12 11.65 8.70
N GLY A 188 -5.04 12.44 8.54
CA GLY A 188 -4.24 12.46 7.33
C GLY A 188 -3.19 11.34 7.26
N LEU A 189 -2.15 11.53 6.46
CA LEU A 189 -1.08 10.55 6.24
C LEU A 189 0.33 11.12 6.48
N ASN A 190 0.47 12.35 6.95
CA ASN A 190 1.77 12.93 7.24
C ASN A 190 2.27 12.55 8.65
N TYR A 191 3.37 11.80 8.71
CA TYR A 191 4.02 11.39 9.96
C TYR A 191 5.13 12.35 10.43
N ALA A 192 5.58 13.25 9.56
CA ALA A 192 6.68 14.16 9.86
C ALA A 192 6.24 15.35 10.72
N GLU A 193 7.16 15.89 11.52
CA GLU A 193 6.92 17.09 12.33
C GLU A 193 6.83 18.36 11.48
N GLN A 194 7.60 18.38 10.40
CA GLN A 194 7.50 19.39 9.35
C GLN A 194 6.67 18.83 8.20
N PRO A 195 5.92 19.67 7.47
CA PRO A 195 5.20 19.22 6.28
C PRO A 195 6.19 18.56 5.33
N THR A 196 6.02 17.24 5.13
CA THR A 196 6.83 16.50 4.16
C THR A 196 6.61 17.16 2.81
N ARG A 197 7.69 17.48 2.08
CA ARG A 197 7.57 18.12 0.77
C ARG A 197 6.93 17.13 -0.22
N ILE A 198 5.59 17.14 -0.28
CA ILE A 198 4.82 16.42 -1.28
C ILE A 198 5.02 17.15 -2.60
N GLN A 199 5.47 16.43 -3.61
CA GLN A 199 5.63 17.00 -4.94
C GLN A 199 4.24 17.13 -5.57
N PRO A 200 3.89 18.30 -6.15
CA PRO A 200 2.68 18.39 -6.94
C PRO A 200 2.78 17.41 -8.10
N GLU A 201 1.63 16.83 -8.46
CA GLU A 201 1.55 15.97 -9.63
C GLU A 201 1.90 16.78 -10.88
N GLN A 202 2.87 16.28 -11.64
CA GLN A 202 3.31 16.94 -12.86
C GLN A 202 2.27 16.76 -13.96
N LEU A 203 2.04 17.80 -14.76
CA LEU A 203 0.98 17.82 -15.78
C LEU A 203 1.11 16.70 -16.83
N TYR A 204 2.33 16.33 -17.22
CA TYR A 204 2.53 15.21 -18.14
C TYR A 204 2.22 13.86 -17.47
N ILE A 205 2.39 13.72 -16.15
CA ILE A 205 1.97 12.50 -15.42
C ILE A 205 0.45 12.41 -15.37
N SER A 206 -0.24 13.51 -15.05
CA SER A 206 -1.71 13.51 -15.06
C SER A 206 -2.25 13.21 -16.46
N ALA A 207 -1.68 13.83 -17.50
CA ALA A 207 -2.05 13.55 -18.89
C ALA A 207 -1.85 12.07 -19.26
N LEU A 208 -0.75 11.46 -18.81
CA LEU A 208 -0.45 10.05 -19.06
C LEU A 208 -1.46 9.12 -18.35
N LEU A 209 -1.85 9.46 -17.11
CA LEU A 209 -2.88 8.78 -16.29
C LEU A 209 -4.32 9.08 -16.71
N GLU A 210 -4.52 9.99 -17.66
CA GLU A 210 -5.84 10.30 -18.24
C GLU A 210 -5.96 9.77 -19.67
N GLY A 211 -4.91 9.12 -20.18
CA GLY A 211 -4.83 8.70 -21.58
C GLY A 211 -4.76 9.88 -22.57
N ASN A 212 -4.52 11.12 -22.10
CA ASN A 212 -4.40 12.28 -22.97
C ASN A 212 -2.99 12.38 -23.56
N LEU A 213 -2.72 11.55 -24.57
CA LEU A 213 -1.41 11.44 -25.20
C LEU A 213 -0.94 12.73 -25.88
N THR A 214 -1.87 13.54 -26.38
CA THR A 214 -1.55 14.83 -27.01
C THR A 214 -1.02 15.82 -25.98
N LEU A 215 -1.67 15.93 -24.81
CA LEU A 215 -1.19 16.77 -23.72
C LEU A 215 0.11 16.21 -23.14
N PHE A 216 0.22 14.89 -22.98
CA PHE A 216 1.45 14.24 -22.55
C PHE A 216 2.62 14.59 -23.48
N ALA A 217 2.46 14.45 -24.80
CA ALA A 217 3.48 14.78 -25.77
C ALA A 217 3.89 16.26 -25.72
N ARG A 218 2.96 17.17 -25.45
CA ARG A 218 3.23 18.61 -25.35
C ARG A 218 4.01 18.97 -24.09
N GLU A 219 3.66 18.36 -22.96
CA GLU A 219 4.15 18.74 -21.63
C GLU A 219 5.34 17.91 -21.16
N LEU A 220 5.63 16.77 -21.82
CA LEU A 220 6.80 15.96 -21.49
C LEU A 220 8.07 16.81 -21.66
N PRO A 221 9.01 16.81 -20.69
CA PRO A 221 10.23 17.58 -20.81
C PRO A 221 11.03 17.22 -22.06
N ASN A 222 11.40 18.25 -22.84
CA ASN A 222 12.17 18.13 -24.09
C ASN A 222 13.41 17.23 -23.99
N TYR A 223 14.05 17.19 -22.81
CA TYR A 223 15.17 16.30 -22.52
C TYR A 223 14.92 14.83 -22.91
N TYR A 224 13.70 14.33 -22.67
CA TYR A 224 13.36 12.93 -22.88
C TYR A 224 13.27 12.51 -24.35
N PHE A 225 13.02 13.43 -25.27
CA PHE A 225 12.85 13.07 -26.69
C PHE A 225 13.77 13.83 -27.65
N LYS A 226 14.50 14.86 -27.17
CA LYS A 226 15.49 15.59 -27.96
C LYS A 226 16.93 15.29 -27.60
N GLN A 227 17.21 14.88 -26.37
CA GLN A 227 18.59 14.76 -25.86
C GLN A 227 18.95 13.33 -25.49
N LEU A 228 18.02 12.57 -24.92
CA LEU A 228 18.24 11.17 -24.60
C LEU A 228 18.14 10.26 -25.83
N PRO A 229 18.99 9.24 -25.96
CA PRO A 229 18.74 8.15 -26.90
C PRO A 229 17.48 7.36 -26.46
N PRO A 230 16.71 6.79 -27.41
CA PRO A 230 15.44 6.12 -27.11
C PRO A 230 15.54 5.03 -26.03
N SER A 231 16.66 4.30 -25.96
CA SER A 231 16.91 3.26 -24.96
C SER A 231 17.08 3.77 -23.53
N GLN A 232 17.38 5.06 -23.34
CA GLN A 232 17.50 5.71 -22.03
C GLN A 232 16.22 6.46 -21.62
N VAL A 233 15.25 6.56 -22.53
CA VAL A 233 13.94 7.13 -22.22
C VAL A 233 13.17 6.16 -21.32
N PRO A 234 12.53 6.64 -20.25
CA PRO A 234 11.79 5.77 -19.35
C PRO A 234 10.74 4.92 -20.08
N LEU A 235 10.59 3.67 -19.63
CA LEU A 235 9.83 2.60 -20.30
C LEU A 235 8.43 3.02 -20.72
N PHE A 236 7.67 3.61 -19.80
CA PHE A 236 6.28 3.98 -20.07
C PHE A 236 6.17 5.24 -20.92
N TYR A 237 7.18 6.12 -20.87
CA TYR A 237 7.21 7.30 -21.73
C TYR A 237 7.46 6.92 -23.18
N ARG A 238 8.40 6.01 -23.46
CA ARG A 238 8.62 5.52 -24.84
C ARG A 238 7.40 4.77 -25.38
N GLN A 239 6.74 3.96 -24.55
CA GLN A 239 5.51 3.27 -24.95
C GLN A 239 4.37 4.25 -25.26
N ALA A 240 4.22 5.31 -24.45
CA ALA A 240 3.21 6.34 -24.66
C ALA A 240 3.51 7.24 -25.86
N LEU A 241 4.77 7.62 -26.08
CA LEU A 241 5.20 8.38 -27.25
C LEU A 241 4.98 7.58 -28.54
N LEU A 242 5.31 6.29 -28.53
CA LEU A 242 5.04 5.43 -29.67
C LEU A 242 3.54 5.33 -29.96
N LEU A 243 2.72 5.09 -28.92
CA LEU A 243 1.28 5.01 -29.07
C LEU A 243 0.70 6.34 -29.60
N TYR A 244 1.18 7.48 -29.07
CA TYR A 244 0.83 8.81 -29.56
C TYR A 244 1.07 8.93 -31.07
N MET A 245 2.24 8.53 -31.56
CA MET A 245 2.56 8.59 -32.98
C MET A 245 1.69 7.66 -33.84
N ARG A 246 1.31 6.49 -33.32
CA ARG A 246 0.47 5.53 -34.04
C ARG A 246 -0.98 5.99 -34.13
N LEU A 247 -1.45 6.78 -33.17
CA LEU A 247 -2.82 7.31 -33.13
C LEU A 247 -2.97 8.65 -33.88
N ASN A 248 -1.88 9.36 -34.20
CA ASN A 248 -1.92 10.69 -34.80
C ASN A 248 -1.33 10.70 -36.20
N THR A 249 -2.08 11.22 -37.18
CA THR A 249 -1.62 11.35 -38.58
C THR A 249 -0.57 12.44 -38.76
N ARG A 250 -0.51 13.44 -37.86
CA ARG A 250 0.47 14.53 -37.85
C ARG A 250 0.98 14.77 -36.43
N PRO A 251 1.87 13.90 -35.91
CA PRO A 251 2.36 14.01 -34.54
C PRO A 251 3.27 15.23 -34.35
N ILE A 252 3.20 15.88 -33.18
CA ILE A 252 4.06 17.02 -32.83
C ILE A 252 5.50 16.62 -32.50
N ILE A 253 5.72 15.34 -32.17
CA ILE A 253 7.02 14.75 -31.84
C ILE A 253 7.24 13.54 -32.75
N ASN A 254 8.48 13.38 -33.20
CA ASN A 254 8.93 12.17 -33.87
C ASN A 254 9.82 11.38 -32.91
N PHE A 255 9.40 10.17 -32.56
CA PHE A 255 10.08 9.25 -31.65
C PHE A 255 10.18 7.87 -32.30
N ALA A 256 11.39 7.34 -32.44
CA ALA A 256 11.63 6.05 -33.07
C ALA A 256 12.41 5.15 -32.11
N ASP A 257 11.87 3.95 -31.84
CA ASP A 257 12.51 2.91 -31.05
C ASP A 257 12.07 1.54 -31.59
N ASP A 258 12.94 0.89 -32.36
CA ASP A 258 12.64 -0.38 -33.04
C ASP A 258 12.23 -1.49 -32.06
N ALA A 259 12.84 -1.51 -30.87
CA ALA A 259 12.51 -2.51 -29.86
C ALA A 259 11.11 -2.28 -29.27
N THR A 260 10.75 -1.03 -28.97
CA THR A 260 9.40 -0.70 -28.49
C THR A 260 8.34 -0.89 -29.58
N GLU A 261 8.68 -0.62 -30.84
CA GLU A 261 7.82 -0.87 -32.00
C GLU A 261 7.55 -2.36 -32.21
N ALA A 262 8.57 -3.22 -32.10
CA ALA A 262 8.39 -4.67 -32.18
C ALA A 262 7.45 -5.17 -31.08
N ASN A 263 7.68 -4.75 -29.83
CA ASN A 263 6.81 -5.11 -28.70
C ASN A 263 5.36 -4.61 -28.89
N TYR A 264 5.18 -3.43 -29.50
CA TYR A 264 3.85 -2.89 -29.78
C TYR A 264 3.11 -3.71 -30.85
N ARG A 265 3.82 -4.17 -31.88
CA ARG A 265 3.24 -5.04 -32.91
C ARG A 265 2.78 -6.36 -32.31
N ASP A 266 3.57 -6.96 -31.43
CA ASP A 266 3.21 -8.19 -30.72
C ASP A 266 1.95 -7.98 -29.85
N PHE A 267 1.88 -6.84 -29.14
CA PHE A 267 0.69 -6.46 -28.38
C PHE A 267 -0.56 -6.37 -29.28
N MET A 268 -0.47 -5.64 -30.40
CA MET A 268 -1.61 -5.43 -31.31
C MET A 268 -2.05 -6.73 -31.99
N GLU A 269 -1.10 -7.57 -32.41
CA GLU A 269 -1.40 -8.85 -33.04
C GLU A 269 -2.08 -9.82 -32.06
N GLN A 270 -1.61 -9.84 -30.80
CA GLN A 270 -2.25 -10.65 -29.76
C GLN A 270 -3.65 -10.14 -29.43
N GLN A 271 -3.82 -8.81 -29.28
CA GLN A 271 -5.13 -8.20 -29.07
C GLN A 271 -6.10 -8.56 -30.21
N ARG A 272 -5.65 -8.46 -31.47
CA ARG A 272 -6.44 -8.80 -32.65
C ARG A 272 -6.90 -10.25 -32.63
N LYS A 273 -5.99 -11.19 -32.34
CA LYS A 273 -6.31 -12.63 -32.21
C LYS A 273 -7.34 -12.88 -31.11
N LEU A 274 -7.14 -12.29 -29.94
CA LEU A 274 -8.04 -12.46 -28.80
C LEU A 274 -9.42 -11.85 -29.06
N ARG A 275 -9.50 -10.72 -29.74
CA ARG A 275 -10.77 -10.09 -30.12
C ARG A 275 -11.55 -10.91 -31.14
N GLN A 276 -10.87 -11.63 -32.03
CA GLN A 276 -11.52 -12.59 -32.94
C GLN A 276 -12.05 -13.81 -32.17
N GLN A 277 -11.30 -14.30 -31.18
CA GLN A 277 -11.68 -15.46 -30.38
C GLN A 277 -12.78 -15.13 -29.34
N TYR A 278 -12.72 -13.94 -28.75
CA TYR A 278 -13.59 -13.45 -27.69
C TYR A 278 -14.11 -12.05 -28.06
N PRO A 279 -15.04 -11.95 -29.03
CA PRO A 279 -15.54 -10.66 -29.49
C PRO A 279 -16.19 -9.86 -28.36
N PRO A 280 -16.09 -8.52 -28.39
CA PRO A 280 -16.78 -7.67 -27.43
C PRO A 280 -18.29 -7.90 -27.52
N THR A 281 -18.93 -7.92 -26.35
CA THR A 281 -20.36 -8.12 -26.19
C THR A 281 -20.97 -6.86 -25.55
N GLY A 282 -22.03 -6.33 -26.16
CA GLY A 282 -22.70 -5.13 -25.65
C GLY A 282 -21.98 -3.85 -26.04
N ASN A 283 -21.97 -2.86 -25.13
CA ASN A 283 -21.40 -1.53 -25.37
C ASN A 283 -19.92 -1.42 -24.97
N GLU A 284 -19.33 -2.49 -24.45
CA GLU A 284 -17.93 -2.48 -24.02
C GLU A 284 -16.97 -2.67 -25.21
N PRO A 285 -15.81 -1.99 -25.24
CA PRO A 285 -14.86 -2.09 -26.35
C PRO A 285 -14.07 -3.41 -26.39
N TYR A 286 -14.20 -4.26 -25.36
CA TYR A 286 -13.51 -5.54 -25.22
C TYR A 286 -14.34 -6.56 -24.42
N SER A 287 -14.00 -7.85 -24.52
CA SER A 287 -14.54 -8.89 -23.63
C SER A 287 -13.69 -9.06 -22.36
N ILE A 288 -14.28 -9.58 -21.28
CA ILE A 288 -13.56 -9.89 -20.03
C ILE A 288 -12.44 -10.92 -20.29
N SER A 289 -12.69 -11.89 -21.16
CA SER A 289 -11.70 -12.90 -21.55
C SER A 289 -10.51 -12.31 -22.30
N GLU A 290 -10.74 -11.35 -23.22
CA GLU A 290 -9.69 -10.58 -23.88
C GLU A 290 -8.87 -9.81 -22.84
N LYS A 291 -9.53 -9.03 -21.98
CA LYS A 291 -8.88 -8.21 -20.94
C LYS A 291 -8.00 -9.05 -20.01
N ASN A 292 -8.50 -10.17 -19.50
CA ASN A 292 -7.75 -11.04 -18.58
C ASN A 292 -6.52 -11.68 -19.26
N LYS A 293 -6.67 -12.13 -20.51
CA LYS A 293 -5.55 -12.71 -21.27
C LYS A 293 -4.50 -11.65 -21.64
N MET A 294 -4.94 -10.45 -22.03
CA MET A 294 -4.02 -9.34 -22.28
C MET A 294 -3.31 -8.90 -21.00
N SER A 295 -3.98 -8.91 -19.85
CA SER A 295 -3.36 -8.63 -18.55
C SER A 295 -2.22 -9.58 -18.24
N PHE A 296 -2.41 -10.88 -18.51
CA PHE A 296 -1.39 -11.89 -18.26
C PHE A 296 -0.09 -11.67 -19.06
N PHE A 297 -0.19 -11.29 -20.33
CA PHE A 297 0.97 -11.10 -21.20
C PHE A 297 1.54 -9.68 -21.16
N PHE A 298 0.68 -8.68 -21.02
CA PHE A 298 1.00 -7.28 -21.24
C PHE A 298 0.52 -6.34 -20.13
N GLY A 299 0.07 -6.87 -18.98
CA GLY A 299 -0.47 -6.07 -17.87
C GLY A 299 0.45 -4.96 -17.38
N ASN A 300 1.77 -5.17 -17.47
CA ASN A 300 2.81 -4.20 -17.09
C ASN A 300 3.23 -3.27 -18.24
N THR A 301 2.33 -3.01 -19.20
CA THR A 301 2.60 -2.08 -20.31
C THR A 301 1.65 -0.90 -20.26
N TYR A 302 2.12 0.26 -20.72
CA TYR A 302 1.27 1.42 -20.89
C TYR A 302 0.13 1.17 -21.88
N TRP A 303 0.34 0.32 -22.89
CA TRP A 303 -0.71 -0.01 -23.86
C TRP A 303 -1.86 -0.78 -23.22
N TYR A 304 -1.57 -1.76 -22.36
CA TYR A 304 -2.62 -2.45 -21.61
C TYR A 304 -3.42 -1.45 -20.78
N TYR A 305 -2.73 -0.59 -20.05
CA TYR A 305 -3.36 0.48 -19.28
C TYR A 305 -4.27 1.35 -20.17
N TYR A 306 -3.74 1.86 -21.30
CA TYR A 306 -4.45 2.74 -22.21
C TYR A 306 -5.75 2.13 -22.76
N PHE A 307 -5.71 0.86 -23.18
CA PHE A 307 -6.83 0.20 -23.84
C PHE A 307 -7.84 -0.45 -22.88
N TYR A 308 -7.46 -0.76 -21.63
CA TYR A 308 -8.29 -1.56 -20.72
C TYR A 308 -8.54 -0.95 -19.33
N GLU A 309 -7.77 0.07 -18.91
CA GLU A 309 -7.79 0.59 -17.53
C GLU A 309 -7.87 2.12 -17.42
N VAL A 310 -7.73 2.87 -18.52
CA VAL A 310 -7.93 4.32 -18.49
C VAL A 310 -9.35 4.61 -17.97
N PRO A 311 -9.50 5.39 -16.88
CA PRO A 311 -10.81 5.73 -16.36
C PRO A 311 -11.59 6.51 -17.43
N HIS A 312 -12.68 5.95 -17.93
CA HIS A 312 -13.61 6.69 -18.76
C HIS A 312 -14.40 7.65 -17.85
N SER A 313 -14.28 8.95 -18.15
CA SER A 313 -15.00 10.04 -17.48
C SER A 313 -16.48 10.04 -17.80
#